data_AF-A0A2K3KP11-F1
#
_entry.id   AF-A0A2K3KP11-F1
#
_cell.length_a   1.000
_cell.length_b   1.000
_cell.length_c   1.000
_cell.angle_alpha   90.00
_cell.angle_beta   90.00
_cell.angle_gamma   90.00
#
_symmetry.space_group_name_H-M   'P 1'
#
loop_
_entity.id
_entity.type
_entity.pdbx_description
1 polymer ?
#
loop_
_entity_poly.entity_id
_entity_poly.type
_entity_poly.pdbx_seq_one_letter_code
_entity_poly.pdbx_strand_id
1 'polypeptide(L)'
;IYQSCEESYRLSENGNLDVPSEKTDAFCEGPCMSETNLVLGCIDNIFSNFIFYNRATIEDVKETILAGCGYGPERGIITMF
;
A
#
# COMPACT_ATOMS: atom_id res chain seq x y z
N ILE A 1 3.93 -0.86 -17.79
CA ILE A 1 4.38 -0.82 -16.38
C ILE A 1 3.19 -0.58 -15.42
N TYR A 2 2.09 0.06 -15.85
CA TYR A 2 0.90 0.33 -15.03
C TYR A 2 -0.33 -0.55 -15.35
N GLN A 3 -0.16 -1.82 -15.73
CA GLN A 3 -1.29 -2.63 -16.19
C GLN A 3 -1.42 -3.98 -15.47
N SER A 4 -0.54 -4.25 -14.50
CA SER A 4 -0.49 -5.54 -13.83
C SER A 4 -1.11 -5.49 -12.43
N CYS A 5 -1.13 -4.30 -11.80
CA CYS A 5 -1.92 -4.07 -10.60
C CYS A 5 -3.37 -3.67 -10.94
N GLU A 6 -4.36 -4.36 -10.38
CA GLU A 6 -5.77 -3.98 -10.48
C GLU A 6 -5.97 -2.60 -9.84
N GLU A 7 -6.65 -1.68 -10.54
CA GLU A 7 -6.76 -0.28 -10.14
C GLU A 7 -7.45 -0.09 -8.78
N SER A 8 -8.37 -0.98 -8.44
CA SER A 8 -9.07 -1.07 -7.15
C SER A 8 -8.14 -1.30 -5.96
N TYR A 9 -6.97 -1.90 -6.17
CA TYR A 9 -6.00 -2.24 -5.12
C TYR A 9 -4.79 -1.30 -5.10
N ARG A 10 -4.82 -0.22 -5.87
CA ARG A 10 -3.73 0.76 -5.91
C ARG A 10 -3.87 1.76 -4.77
N LEU A 11 -2.73 2.13 -4.20
CA LEU A 11 -2.66 3.27 -3.29
C LEU A 11 -3.10 4.53 -4.03
N SER A 12 -4.17 5.17 -3.54
CA SER A 12 -4.67 6.45 -4.05
C SER A 12 -4.18 7.61 -3.19
N GLU A 13 -4.37 8.84 -3.66
CA GLU A 13 -4.11 10.06 -2.90
C GLU A 13 -4.96 10.19 -1.63
N ASN A 14 -6.04 9.39 -1.54
CA ASN A 14 -6.84 9.28 -0.32
C ASN A 14 -6.10 8.56 0.81
N GLY A 15 -5.02 7.83 0.51
CA GLY A 15 -4.24 7.06 1.48
C GLY A 15 -4.82 5.68 1.78
N ASN A 16 -5.78 5.22 0.97
CA ASN A 16 -6.40 3.91 1.13
C ASN A 16 -5.82 2.88 0.16
N LEU A 17 -5.65 1.67 0.69
CA LEU A 17 -5.39 0.42 -0.03
C LEU A 17 -6.53 -0.51 0.39
N ASP A 18 -7.40 -0.94 -0.51
CA ASP A 18 -8.55 -1.78 -0.17
C ASP A 18 -8.38 -3.19 -0.75
N VAL A 19 -7.35 -3.90 -0.27
CA VAL A 19 -7.02 -5.23 -0.78
C VAL A 19 -7.77 -6.29 0.02
N PRO A 20 -8.67 -7.08 -0.60
CA PRO A 20 -9.35 -8.16 0.09
C PRO A 20 -8.35 -9.25 0.50
N SER A 21 -8.63 -9.93 1.60
CA SER A 21 -7.76 -10.99 2.15
C SER A 21 -7.47 -12.12 1.15
N GLU A 22 -8.42 -12.40 0.25
CA GLU A 22 -8.29 -13.38 -0.83
C GLU A 22 -7.26 -12.98 -1.90
N LYS A 23 -6.91 -11.70 -1.97
CA LYS A 23 -5.95 -11.12 -2.92
C LYS A 23 -4.64 -10.70 -2.26
N THR A 24 -4.49 -10.91 -0.95
CA THR A 24 -3.28 -10.53 -0.20
C THR A 24 -2.03 -11.11 -0.82
N ASP A 25 -1.98 -12.42 -1.08
CA ASP A 25 -0.79 -13.04 -1.68
C ASP A 25 -0.49 -12.48 -3.07
N ALA A 26 -1.53 -12.27 -3.88
CA ALA A 26 -1.40 -11.68 -5.21
C ALA A 26 -0.93 -10.21 -5.17
N PHE A 27 -1.28 -9.46 -4.13
CA PHE A 27 -0.80 -8.10 -3.92
C PHE A 27 0.66 -8.09 -3.43
N CYS A 28 0.95 -8.87 -2.38
CA CYS A 28 2.24 -8.91 -1.69
C CYS A 28 3.36 -9.55 -2.53
N GLU A 29 3.06 -10.58 -3.30
CA GLU A 29 4.05 -11.22 -4.20
C GLU A 29 3.98 -10.66 -5.62
N GLY A 30 3.08 -9.70 -5.85
CA GLY A 30 2.74 -9.21 -7.16
C GLY A 30 3.29 -7.82 -7.50
N PRO A 31 2.90 -7.32 -8.69
CA PRO A 31 3.30 -6.02 -9.19
C PRO A 31 2.74 -4.87 -8.35
N CYS A 32 1.58 -5.04 -7.70
CA CYS A 32 0.96 -4.00 -6.88
C CYS A 32 1.87 -3.55 -5.73
N MET A 33 2.49 -4.48 -4.99
CA MET A 33 3.43 -4.13 -3.92
C MET A 33 4.66 -3.40 -4.46
N SER A 34 5.21 -3.86 -5.59
CA SER A 34 6.36 -3.20 -6.23
C SER A 34 6.01 -1.78 -6.70
N GLU A 35 4.87 -1.60 -7.38
CA GLU A 35 4.39 -0.29 -7.82
C GLU A 35 4.15 0.65 -6.63
N THR A 36 3.50 0.14 -5.57
CA THR A 36 3.22 0.91 -4.35
C THR A 36 4.51 1.37 -3.67
N ASN A 37 5.49 0.49 -3.49
CA ASN A 37 6.78 0.84 -2.89
C ASN A 37 7.57 1.86 -3.73
N LEU A 38 7.49 1.77 -5.06
CA LEU A 38 8.12 2.76 -5.94
C LEU A 38 7.47 4.14 -5.80
N VAL A 39 6.14 4.21 -5.74
CA VAL A 39 5.41 5.47 -5.54
C VAL A 39 5.73 6.07 -4.18
N LEU A 40 5.67 5.28 -3.10
CA LEU A 40 6.00 5.74 -1.76
C LEU A 40 7.45 6.26 -1.69
N GLY A 41 8.40 5.54 -2.27
CA GLY A 41 9.80 5.99 -2.34
C GLY A 41 9.97 7.28 -3.15
N CYS A 42 9.23 7.46 -4.24
CA CYS A 42 9.26 8.69 -5.02
C CYS A 42 8.76 9.89 -4.20
N ILE A 43 7.64 9.75 -3.51
CA ILE A 43 7.06 10.82 -2.69
C ILE A 43 7.98 11.15 -1.50
N ASP A 44 8.52 10.14 -0.81
CA ASP A 44 9.42 10.28 0.34
C ASP A 44 10.69 11.08 0.00
N ASN A 45 11.27 10.84 -1.18
CA ASN A 45 12.45 11.56 -1.66
C ASN A 45 12.17 13.02 -2.06
N ILE A 46 10.92 13.38 -2.38
CA ILE A 46 10.54 14.73 -2.84
C ILE A 46 9.94 15.56 -1.70
N PHE A 47 9.15 14.94 -0.82
CA PHE A 47 8.38 15.58 0.24
C PHE A 47 8.74 15.00 1.60
N SER A 48 9.39 15.78 2.46
CA SER A 48 9.86 15.30 3.77
C SER A 48 8.76 15.01 4.79
N ASN A 49 7.51 15.43 4.56
CA ASN A 49 6.37 15.25 5.47
C ASN A 49 5.06 15.12 4.67
N PHE A 50 5.04 14.25 3.66
CA PHE A 50 3.81 14.01 2.91
C PHE A 50 2.75 13.34 3.79
N ILE A 51 1.52 13.83 3.69
CA ILE A 51 0.36 13.34 4.41
C ILE A 51 -0.76 13.12 3.38
N PHE A 52 -1.33 11.92 3.37
CA PHE A 52 -2.47 11.58 2.53
C PHE A 52 -3.76 12.24 3.03
N TYR A 53 -4.83 12.25 2.24
CA TYR A 53 -6.07 12.91 2.67
C TYR A 53 -6.71 12.28 3.91
N ASN A 54 -6.56 10.97 4.13
CA ASN A 54 -6.95 10.28 5.37
C ASN A 54 -6.03 10.58 6.57
N ARG A 55 -5.04 11.45 6.40
CA ARG A 55 -4.00 11.81 7.38
C ARG A 55 -2.96 10.72 7.64
N ALA A 56 -2.94 9.64 6.85
CA ALA A 56 -1.85 8.68 6.89
C ALA A 56 -0.54 9.33 6.42
N THR A 57 0.55 8.98 7.06
CA THR A 57 1.91 9.25 6.59
C THR A 57 2.36 8.14 5.63
N ILE A 58 3.47 8.38 4.92
CA ILE A 58 4.14 7.33 4.14
C ILE A 58 4.50 6.12 5.01
N GLU A 59 4.87 6.36 6.27
CA GLU A 59 5.25 5.31 7.20
C GLU A 59 4.04 4.47 7.61
N ASP A 60 2.90 5.09 7.91
CA ASP A 60 1.65 4.38 8.21
C ASP A 60 1.24 3.43 7.07
N VAL A 61 1.41 3.89 5.83
CA VAL A 61 1.13 3.06 4.64
C VAL A 61 2.11 1.87 4.56
N LYS A 62 3.41 2.12 4.76
CA LYS A 62 4.43 1.05 4.74
C LYS A 62 4.18 0.01 5.83
N GLU A 63 3.89 0.46 7.05
CA GLU A 63 3.59 -0.42 8.19
C GLU A 63 2.34 -1.26 7.94
N THR A 64 1.28 -0.67 7.39
CA THR A 64 0.06 -1.42 7.03
C THR A 64 0.35 -2.52 6.02
N ILE A 65 1.15 -2.22 4.98
CA ILE A 65 1.56 -3.21 3.98
C ILE A 65 2.43 -4.29 4.62
N LEU A 66 3.38 -3.92 5.49
CA LEU A 66 4.26 -4.87 6.17
C LEU A 66 3.47 -5.81 7.09
N ALA A 67 2.53 -5.29 7.86
CA ALA A 67 1.64 -6.07 8.72
C ALA A 67 0.74 -7.00 7.91
N GLY A 68 0.10 -6.47 6.87
CA GLY A 68 -0.82 -7.22 6.02
C GLY A 68 -0.15 -8.27 5.13
N CYS A 69 1.10 -8.04 4.69
CA CYS A 69 1.89 -8.99 3.92
C CYS A 69 2.75 -9.93 4.78
N GLY A 70 2.87 -9.66 6.08
CA GLY A 70 3.61 -10.47 7.02
C GLY A 70 2.93 -11.80 7.35
N TYR A 71 3.56 -12.58 8.23
CA TYR A 71 3.00 -13.85 8.75
C TYR A 71 2.36 -13.67 10.14
N GLY A 72 2.03 -12.43 10.51
CA GLY A 72 1.44 -12.07 11.80
C GLY A 72 -0.09 -12.22 11.81
N PRO A 73 -0.73 -11.91 12.95
CA PRO A 73 -2.19 -11.92 13.08
C PRO A 73 -2.89 -10.92 12.17
N GLU A 74 -2.17 -9.90 11.70
CA GLU A 74 -2.67 -8.86 10.80
C GLU A 74 -2.55 -9.24 9.32
N ARG A 75 -2.03 -10.44 9.00
CA ARG A 75 -1.93 -10.91 7.62
C ARG A 75 -3.31 -10.85 6.95
N GLY A 76 -3.33 -10.23 5.77
CA GLY A 76 -4.54 -10.05 4.98
C GLY A 76 -5.39 -8.86 5.38
N ILE A 77 -4.96 -8.08 6.37
CA ILE A 77 -5.52 -6.77 6.70
C ILE A 77 -4.66 -5.71 6.01
N ILE A 78 -5.00 -5.40 4.75
CA ILE A 78 -4.40 -4.30 3.99
C ILE A 78 -5.55 -3.34 3.67
N THR A 79 -6.00 -2.63 4.70
CA THR A 79 -7.04 -1.59 4.64
C THR A 79 -6.68 -0.45 5.58
N MET A 80 -6.91 0.79 5.13
CA MET A 80 -6.68 2.01 5.92
C MET A 80 -7.99 2.80 6.02
N PHE A 81 -8.21 3.41 7.19
CA PHE A 81 -9.43 4.15 7.53
C PHE A 81 -9.21 5.65 7.55
#